data_AF-A0AAU3SPW7-F1
#
_entry.id   AF-A0AAU3SPW7-F1
#
_cell.length_a   1.000
_cell.length_b   1.000
_cell.length_c   1.000
_cell.angle_alpha   90.00
_cell.angle_beta   90.00
_cell.angle_gamma   90.00
#
_symmetry.space_group_name_H-M   'P 1'
#
loop_
_entity.id
_entity.type
_entity.pdbx_description
1 polymer ?
#
loop_
_entity_poly.entity_id
_entity_poly.type
_entity_poly.pdbx_seq_one_letter_code
_entity_poly.pdbx_strand_id
1 'polypeptide(L)'
;MTAIQPSEFLYELWDANWDDGPLGNYKILQHPITKKTSKRIHFTLRGRAAFVDRQRIEADGEIYHRRFQSVLYLAPPVIPSQAKPPLQKLRQAMADAHPDRGGTDAEFIAARRRYEQAKAPR
;
A
#
# COMPACT_ATOMS: atom_id res chain seq x y z
N MET A 1 -18.43 31.35 -3.78
CA MET A 1 -17.42 30.37 -3.30
C MET A 1 -18.09 29.02 -3.29
N THR A 2 -17.80 28.18 -4.28
CA THR A 2 -18.45 26.86 -4.45
C THR A 2 -17.87 25.92 -3.39
N ALA A 3 -18.68 25.55 -2.40
CA ALA A 3 -18.30 24.53 -1.44
C ALA A 3 -18.10 23.22 -2.20
N ILE A 4 -16.84 22.82 -2.38
CA ILE A 4 -16.49 21.48 -2.87
C ILE A 4 -16.98 20.53 -1.77
N GLN A 5 -18.14 19.92 -1.97
CA GLN A 5 -18.58 18.80 -1.14
C GLN A 5 -17.43 17.79 -1.13
N PRO A 6 -16.91 17.36 0.03
CA PRO A 6 -15.93 16.30 0.04
C PRO A 6 -16.61 15.09 -0.57
N SER A 7 -16.13 14.64 -1.73
CA SER A 7 -16.48 13.33 -2.23
C SER A 7 -16.11 12.34 -1.13
N GLU A 8 -17.11 11.72 -0.53
CA GLU A 8 -16.89 10.76 0.54
C GLU A 8 -16.45 9.43 -0.11
N PHE A 9 -15.35 8.86 0.38
CA PHE A 9 -14.81 7.61 -0.14
C PHE A 9 -14.82 6.54 0.94
N LEU A 10 -14.92 5.29 0.51
CA LEU A 10 -14.40 4.16 1.28
C LEU A 10 -13.00 3.83 0.77
N TYR A 11 -12.12 3.46 1.68
CA TYR A 11 -10.72 3.18 1.36
C TYR A 11 -10.46 1.68 1.44
N GLU A 12 -9.61 1.17 0.55
CA GLU A 12 -9.16 -0.23 0.57
C GLU A 12 -7.64 -0.25 0.54
N LEU A 13 -7.02 -1.04 1.42
CA LEU A 13 -5.59 -1.32 1.34
C LEU A 13 -5.39 -2.45 0.33
N TRP A 14 -4.87 -2.13 -0.85
CA TRP A 14 -4.63 -3.09 -1.91
C TRP A 14 -3.13 -3.36 -2.07
N ASP A 15 -2.73 -4.63 -1.99
CA ASP A 15 -1.39 -5.05 -2.33
C ASP A 15 -1.28 -5.25 -3.85
N ALA A 16 -0.58 -4.33 -4.52
CA ALA A 16 -0.41 -4.37 -5.96
C ALA A 16 0.51 -5.50 -6.44
N ASN A 17 1.29 -6.10 -5.53
CA ASN A 17 2.32 -7.08 -5.82
C ASN A 17 2.08 -8.41 -5.08
N TRP A 18 0.82 -8.75 -4.79
CA TRP A 18 0.46 -9.98 -4.07
C TRP A 18 1.12 -11.25 -4.64
N ASP A 19 1.42 -11.27 -5.95
CA ASP A 19 2.06 -12.40 -6.64
C ASP A 19 3.61 -12.36 -6.60
N ASP A 20 4.22 -11.20 -6.38
CA ASP A 20 5.69 -10.99 -6.41
C ASP A 20 6.35 -11.13 -5.02
N GLY A 21 5.61 -11.59 -4.01
CA GLY A 21 6.10 -11.80 -2.65
C GLY A 21 5.93 -10.60 -1.70
N PRO A 22 6.42 -10.71 -0.45
CA PRO A 22 5.99 -9.91 0.70
C PRO A 22 6.46 -8.44 0.73
N LEU A 23 6.86 -7.87 -0.41
CA LEU A 23 7.55 -6.58 -0.53
C LEU A 23 6.62 -5.39 -0.80
N GLY A 24 5.45 -5.38 -0.15
CA GLY A 24 4.85 -4.16 0.41
C GLY A 24 4.51 -3.02 -0.56
N ASN A 25 4.08 -3.30 -1.80
CA ASN A 25 3.58 -2.29 -2.72
C ASN A 25 2.10 -1.96 -2.45
N TYR A 26 1.79 -1.67 -1.20
CA TYR A 26 0.44 -1.31 -0.78
C TYR A 26 0.04 0.03 -1.38
N LYS A 27 -1.16 0.06 -1.94
CA LYS A 27 -1.84 1.26 -2.42
C LYS A 27 -3.14 1.42 -1.67
N ILE A 28 -3.50 2.66 -1.39
CA ILE A 28 -4.85 2.99 -0.91
C ILE A 28 -5.71 3.22 -2.15
N LEU A 29 -6.67 2.34 -2.38
CA LEU A 29 -7.71 2.55 -3.38
C LEU A 29 -8.86 3.34 -2.76
N GLN A 30 -9.42 4.26 -3.53
CA GLN A 30 -10.54 5.11 -3.13
C GLN A 30 -11.78 4.68 -3.91
N HIS A 31 -12.86 4.41 -3.18
CA HIS A 31 -14.11 3.94 -3.73
C HIS A 31 -15.20 4.98 -3.47
N PRO A 32 -15.69 5.70 -4.50
CA PRO A 32 -16.60 6.81 -4.31
C PRO A 32 -17.92 6.31 -3.75
N ILE A 33 -18.39 6.96 -2.68
CA ILE A 33 -19.70 6.74 -2.10
C ILE A 33 -20.73 7.41 -3.02
N THR A 34 -21.67 6.61 -3.51
CA THR A 34 -22.74 7.07 -4.41
C THR A 34 -23.99 7.48 -3.64
N LYS A 35 -24.27 6.84 -2.50
CA LYS A 35 -25.43 7.13 -1.66
C LYS A 35 -25.22 6.63 -0.24
N LYS A 36 -25.51 7.46 0.77
CA LYS A 36 -25.63 7.03 2.17
C LYS A 36 -27.11 6.98 2.57
N THR A 37 -27.49 5.92 3.24
CA THR A 37 -28.81 5.76 3.89
C THR A 37 -28.61 5.58 5.39
N SER A 38 -29.67 5.37 6.15
CA SER A 38 -29.55 5.05 7.58
C SER A 38 -28.90 3.70 7.84
N LYS A 39 -29.09 2.72 6.95
CA LYS A 39 -28.59 1.34 7.13
C LYS A 39 -27.39 1.01 6.25
N ARG A 40 -27.23 1.67 5.11
CA ARG A 40 -26.25 1.29 4.08
C ARG A 40 -25.48 2.46 3.52
N ILE A 41 -24.20 2.22 3.24
CA ILE A 41 -23.37 3.05 2.37
C ILE A 41 -23.26 2.33 1.03
N HIS A 42 -23.74 2.96 -0.03
CA HIS A 42 -23.59 2.50 -1.41
C HIS A 42 -22.39 3.18 -2.04
N PHE A 43 -21.60 2.42 -2.79
CA PHE A 43 -20.36 2.89 -3.40
C PHE A 43 -20.06 2.10 -4.67
N THR A 44 -19.10 2.60 -5.46
CA THR A 44 -18.62 1.90 -6.65
C THR A 44 -17.28 1.24 -6.37
N LEU A 45 -17.20 -0.07 -6.50
CA LEU A 45 -15.98 -0.87 -6.36
C LEU A 45 -15.66 -1.54 -7.69
N ARG A 46 -14.47 -1.27 -8.26
CA ARG A 46 -14.02 -1.87 -9.54
C ARG A 46 -15.08 -1.76 -10.66
N GLY A 47 -15.72 -0.58 -10.76
CA GLY A 47 -16.77 -0.30 -11.75
C GLY A 47 -18.13 -0.95 -11.46
N ARG A 48 -18.31 -1.60 -10.30
CA ARG A 48 -19.57 -2.26 -9.91
C ARG A 48 -20.18 -1.59 -8.70
N ALA A 49 -21.51 -1.49 -8.68
CA ALA A 49 -22.24 -1.03 -7.51
C ALA A 49 -22.12 -2.05 -6.38
N ALA A 50 -21.80 -1.57 -5.18
CA ALA A 50 -21.69 -2.34 -3.95
C ALA A 50 -22.30 -1.56 -2.77
N PHE A 51 -22.48 -2.24 -1.65
CA PHE A 51 -22.93 -1.60 -0.42
C PHE A 51 -22.34 -2.28 0.82
N VAL A 52 -22.19 -1.52 1.90
CA VAL A 52 -21.84 -2.00 3.24
C VAL A 52 -22.85 -1.52 4.27
N ASP A 53 -22.88 -2.19 5.42
CA ASP A 53 -23.63 -1.73 6.57
C ASP A 53 -23.01 -0.45 7.12
N ARG A 54 -23.82 0.61 7.20
CA ARG A 54 -23.37 1.93 7.64
C ARG A 54 -23.05 1.95 9.13
N GLN A 55 -23.94 1.40 9.95
CA GLN A 55 -23.81 1.47 11.40
C GLN A 55 -22.56 0.72 11.85
N ARG A 56 -22.29 -0.42 11.22
CA ARG A 56 -21.12 -1.23 11.53
C ARG A 56 -19.81 -0.55 11.16
N ILE A 57 -19.67 -0.02 9.93
CA ILE A 57 -18.42 0.65 9.53
C ILE A 57 -18.21 1.98 10.26
N GLU A 58 -19.28 2.69 10.64
CA GLU A 58 -19.17 3.91 11.46
C GLU A 58 -18.78 3.61 12.91
N ALA A 59 -19.19 2.46 13.45
CA ALA A 59 -18.81 2.03 14.80
C ALA A 59 -17.38 1.46 14.85
N ASP A 60 -17.02 0.61 13.90
CA ASP A 60 -15.77 -0.16 13.92
C ASP A 60 -14.64 0.57 13.16
N GLY A 61 -14.97 1.56 12.31
CA GLY A 61 -14.03 2.26 11.42
C GLY A 61 -13.63 1.47 10.17
N GLU A 62 -13.88 0.17 10.17
CA GLU A 62 -13.60 -0.76 9.06
C GLU A 62 -14.69 -1.82 8.93
N ILE A 63 -14.78 -2.44 7.76
CA ILE A 63 -15.70 -3.57 7.53
C ILE A 63 -15.15 -4.51 6.46
N TYR A 64 -15.27 -5.81 6.72
CA TYR A 64 -14.91 -6.84 5.75
C TYR A 64 -15.99 -7.02 4.68
N HIS A 65 -15.65 -6.77 3.43
CA HIS A 65 -16.54 -6.90 2.28
C HIS A 65 -16.42 -8.28 1.63
N ARG A 66 -17.21 -9.24 2.12
CA ARG A 66 -17.15 -10.67 1.75
C ARG A 66 -17.09 -10.97 0.24
N ARG A 67 -17.87 -10.26 -0.60
CA ARG A 67 -17.93 -10.53 -2.05
C ARG A 67 -16.61 -10.24 -2.77
N PHE A 68 -15.84 -9.27 -2.29
CA PHE A 68 -14.58 -8.85 -2.91
C PHE A 68 -13.37 -9.22 -2.05
N GLN A 69 -13.61 -9.92 -0.93
CA GLN A 69 -12.59 -10.38 0.01
C GLN A 69 -11.62 -9.26 0.43
N SER A 70 -12.15 -8.06 0.61
CA SER A 70 -11.37 -6.88 0.94
C SER A 70 -11.89 -6.21 2.21
N VAL A 71 -11.00 -5.54 2.94
CA VAL A 71 -11.36 -4.69 4.08
C VAL A 71 -11.54 -3.26 3.57
N LEU A 72 -12.67 -2.66 3.93
CA LEU A 72 -12.98 -1.27 3.61
C LEU A 72 -12.89 -0.42 4.87
N TYR A 73 -12.26 0.74 4.75
CA TYR A 73 -12.03 1.67 5.84
C TYR A 73 -12.83 2.96 5.60
N LEU A 74 -13.34 3.53 6.68
CA LEU A 74 -14.03 4.82 6.65
C LEU A 74 -13.04 6.00 6.50
N ALA A 75 -11.82 5.82 7.00
CA ALA A 75 -10.71 6.76 6.86
C ALA A 75 -9.54 6.09 6.10
N PRO A 76 -8.65 6.86 5.44
CA PRO A 76 -7.50 6.29 4.75
C PRO A 76 -6.62 5.50 5.73
N PRO A 77 -6.38 4.19 5.51
CA PRO A 77 -5.52 3.41 6.39
C PRO A 77 -4.06 3.85 6.23
N VAL A 78 -3.27 3.74 7.30
CA VAL A 78 -1.82 3.97 7.21
C VAL A 78 -1.18 2.80 6.49
N ILE A 79 -0.49 3.09 5.38
CA ILE A 79 0.30 2.06 4.68
C ILE A 79 1.47 1.68 5.61
N PRO A 80 1.65 0.39 5.96
CA PRO A 80 2.85 -0.03 6.65
C PRO A 80 4.06 0.23 5.75
N SER A 81 4.83 1.26 6.10
CA SER A 81 6.08 1.58 5.40
C SER A 81 7.10 0.50 5.74
N GLN A 82 7.28 -0.47 4.86
CA GLN A 82 8.54 -1.21 4.83
C GLN A 82 9.58 -0.28 4.23
N ALA A 83 10.32 0.42 5.09
CA ALA A 83 11.41 1.28 4.67
C ALA A 83 12.44 0.45 3.89
N LYS A 84 12.43 0.54 2.55
CA LYS A 84 13.54 0.04 1.74
C LYS A 84 14.80 0.76 2.22
N PRO A 85 15.94 0.06 2.40
CA PRO A 85 17.18 0.72 2.74
C PRO A 85 17.45 1.82 1.71
N PRO A 86 17.71 3.08 2.13
CA PRO A 86 17.98 4.14 1.18
C PRO A 86 19.19 3.76 0.32
N LEU A 87 19.14 4.06 -0.98
CA LEU A 87 20.20 3.71 -1.93
C LEU A 87 21.59 4.18 -1.47
N GLN A 88 21.66 5.26 -0.69
CA GLN A 88 22.88 5.75 -0.08
C GLN A 88 23.50 4.72 0.89
N LYS A 89 22.70 4.08 1.75
CA LYS A 89 23.19 3.03 2.68
C LYS A 89 23.64 1.79 1.92
N LEU A 90 22.95 1.43 0.84
CA LEU A 90 23.34 0.30 0.00
C LEU A 90 24.64 0.58 -0.78
N ARG A 91 24.83 1.82 -1.26
CA ARG A 91 26.08 2.26 -1.89
C ARG A 91 27.24 2.25 -0.89
N GLN A 92 27.01 2.68 0.35
CA GLN A 92 28.01 2.61 1.41
C GLN A 92 28.38 1.16 1.72
N ALA A 93 27.39 0.28 1.90
CA ALA A 93 27.64 -1.15 2.14
C ALA A 93 28.41 -1.83 1.00
N MET A 94 28.19 -1.43 -0.26
CA MET A 94 29.01 -1.89 -1.39
C MET A 94 30.46 -1.39 -1.29
N ALA A 95 30.65 -0.12 -0.94
CA ALA A 95 31.98 0.46 -0.81
C ALA A 95 32.77 -0.20 0.33
N ASP A 96 32.12 -0.44 1.47
CA ASP A 96 32.74 -1.09 2.64
C ASP A 96 33.07 -2.56 2.37
N ALA A 97 32.26 -3.25 1.56
CA ALA A 97 32.50 -4.63 1.15
C ALA A 97 33.55 -4.79 0.03
N HIS A 98 34.14 -3.69 -0.47
CA HIS A 98 35.10 -3.76 -1.57
C HIS A 98 36.42 -4.40 -1.11
N PRO A 99 37.03 -5.31 -1.90
CA PRO A 99 38.32 -5.93 -1.58
C PRO A 99 39.43 -4.92 -1.24
N ASP A 100 39.53 -3.82 -2.00
CA ASP A 100 40.48 -2.71 -1.73
C ASP A 100 40.28 -2.03 -0.37
N ARG A 101 39.17 -2.29 0.32
CA ARG A 101 38.86 -1.77 1.66
C ARG A 101 38.84 -2.87 2.74
N GLY A 102 39.35 -4.06 2.43
CA GLY A 102 39.43 -5.19 3.36
C GLY A 102 38.18 -6.08 3.37
N GLY A 103 37.24 -5.90 2.43
CA GLY A 103 36.14 -6.83 2.20
C GLY A 103 36.55 -8.01 1.31
N THR A 104 35.57 -8.84 0.96
CA THR A 104 35.75 -9.96 0.03
C THR A 104 34.91 -9.80 -1.24
N ASP A 105 35.34 -10.44 -2.34
CA ASP A 105 34.56 -10.46 -3.58
C ASP A 105 33.13 -10.97 -3.36
N ALA A 106 32.96 -11.96 -2.48
CA ALA A 106 31.66 -12.52 -2.14
C ALA A 106 30.74 -11.49 -1.45
N GLU A 107 31.28 -10.72 -0.49
CA GLU A 107 30.55 -9.65 0.19
C GLU A 107 30.22 -8.50 -0.77
N PHE A 108 31.15 -8.13 -1.65
CA PHE A 108 30.93 -7.12 -2.67
C PHE A 108 29.82 -7.53 -3.65
N ILE A 109 29.84 -8.77 -4.13
CA ILE A 109 28.81 -9.32 -5.04
C ILE A 109 27.44 -9.33 -4.34
N ALA A 110 27.37 -9.72 -3.07
CA ALA A 110 26.13 -9.73 -2.31
C ALA A 110 25.57 -8.31 -2.08
N ALA A 111 26.42 -7.35 -1.71
CA ALA A 111 26.05 -5.95 -1.54
C ALA A 111 25.60 -5.32 -2.88
N ARG A 112 26.29 -5.64 -3.97
CA ARG A 112 25.94 -5.19 -5.32
C ARG A 112 24.59 -5.73 -5.77
N ARG A 113 24.28 -7.01 -5.52
CA ARG A 113 22.96 -7.59 -5.82
C ARG A 113 21.84 -6.84 -5.10
N ARG A 114 22.02 -6.53 -3.81
CA ARG A 114 21.05 -5.76 -3.01
C ARG A 114 20.87 -4.34 -3.55
N TYR A 115 21.95 -3.68 -3.96
CA TYR A 115 21.90 -2.35 -4.57
C TYR A 115 21.18 -2.36 -5.92
N GLU A 116 21.50 -3.29 -6.81
CA GLU A 116 20.86 -3.39 -8.13
C GLU A 116 19.36 -3.74 -8.01
N GLN A 117 18.99 -4.64 -7.08
CA GLN A 117 17.58 -4.92 -6.77
C GLN A 117 16.81 -3.69 -6.26
N ALA A 118 17.48 -2.85 -5.46
CA ALA A 118 16.88 -1.61 -4.95
C ALA A 118 16.88 -0.48 -5.99
N LYS A 119 17.80 -0.50 -6.96
CA LYS A 119 17.99 0.51 -8.02
C LYS A 119 17.13 0.25 -9.25
N ALA A 120 16.78 -1.00 -9.53
CA ALA A 120 15.98 -1.37 -10.70
C ALA A 120 14.73 -0.48 -10.81
N PRO A 121 14.56 0.27 -11.91
CA PRO A 121 13.34 1.04 -12.15
C PRO A 121 12.16 0.06 -12.28
N ARG A 122 11.01 0.53 -11.81
CA ARG A 122 9.69 -0.09 -12.01
C ARG A 122 9.47 -0.56 -13.44
#